data_AF-A0A521RWR5-F1
#
_entry.id   AF-A0A521RWR5-F1
#
_cell.length_a   1.000
_cell.length_b   1.000
_cell.length_c   1.000
_cell.angle_alpha   90.00
_cell.angle_beta   90.00
_cell.angle_gamma   90.00
#
_symmetry.space_group_name_H-M   'P 1'
#
loop_
_entity.id
_entity.type
_entity.pdbx_description
1 polymer ?
#
loop_
_entity_poly.entity_id
_entity_poly.type
_entity_poly.pdbx_seq_one_letter_code
_entity_poly.pdbx_strand_id
1 'polypeptide(L)'
;MGWIGQQLGGGGRSARDPWWDPDGRSRRRNRSRRLVLVALVALALASLTLGLQARIARAATTVNLDQWASLDDAWQNGNLNGNNARYPEGGIVPFRVAFEGLAAGSHVVHINYDFTAGGHKAYDFLATWNVTNANGEICSASGGGISSMCPSLPSPSTYAFPADPYVADGLSVTTAQVYSGAPRRLTLWGGTITSISGPVHAGSPDGNSTADFTVRFTSTASAVLMAWGGHLAQSAFWNLAGGGSRDGAGEVSGAPWHMRTLQLDGSGNKNQDRSIQPSAIVGELPPFALAPPTPAPAAPGPGSTPPPAVAAPTSPGGSRVTPPPTTTRPVERASSDESDVAVVAAFLAAGGLMFAWILGHRRRALRRRDP
;
A
#
# COMPACT_ATOMS: atom_id res chain seq x y z
N MET A 1 90.70 66.72 -4.93
CA MET A 1 90.07 67.97 -5.41
C MET A 1 89.10 68.40 -4.33
N GLY A 2 89.50 69.27 -3.41
CA GLY A 2 89.29 70.73 -3.43
C GLY A 2 88.53 71.08 -2.13
N TRP A 3 89.23 71.50 -1.07
CA TRP A 3 89.36 72.89 -0.57
C TRP A 3 88.02 73.56 -0.16
N ILE A 4 87.80 73.75 1.16
CA ILE A 4 87.77 75.05 1.93
C ILE A 4 86.57 75.93 1.55
N GLY A 5 85.75 76.52 2.44
CA GLY A 5 85.78 76.76 3.88
C GLY A 5 84.79 77.88 4.24
N GLN A 6 84.93 78.43 5.46
CA GLN A 6 84.24 79.59 6.06
C GLN A 6 82.82 79.36 6.63
N GLN A 7 82.63 79.33 7.96
CA GLN A 7 82.75 80.36 9.02
C GLN A 7 81.44 81.15 9.19
N LEU A 8 80.83 81.01 10.37
CA LEU A 8 80.38 82.07 11.30
C LEU A 8 79.25 81.55 12.19
N GLY A 9 79.50 81.58 13.50
CA GLY A 9 78.53 81.27 14.53
C GLY A 9 77.68 82.47 14.92
N GLY A 10 76.48 82.20 15.43
CA GLY A 10 75.64 83.19 16.08
C GLY A 10 74.25 82.67 16.44
N GLY A 11 74.02 82.41 17.73
CA GLY A 11 72.76 82.76 18.42
C GLY A 11 71.66 81.69 18.57
N GLY A 12 71.21 81.49 19.81
CA GLY A 12 69.76 81.40 20.07
C GLY A 12 69.22 80.17 20.83
N ARG A 13 69.00 80.36 22.14
CA ARG A 13 67.87 79.87 22.98
C ARG A 13 67.51 78.38 22.99
N SER A 14 67.90 77.75 24.11
CA SER A 14 67.23 76.72 24.91
C SER A 14 65.84 76.23 24.42
N ALA A 15 65.83 75.08 23.76
CA ALA A 15 64.67 74.19 23.66
C ALA A 15 64.74 73.13 24.78
N ARG A 16 63.61 72.93 25.46
CA ARG A 16 63.42 71.85 26.45
C ARG A 16 63.16 70.56 25.69
N ASP A 17 64.01 69.56 25.88
CA ASP A 17 63.79 68.21 25.37
C ASP A 17 62.90 67.39 26.32
N PRO A 18 62.03 66.51 25.79
CA PRO A 18 61.10 65.72 26.58
C PRO A 18 61.57 64.26 26.71
N TRP A 19 60.82 63.50 27.50
CA TRP A 19 60.77 62.03 27.55
C TRP A 19 61.73 61.34 28.53
N TRP A 20 61.21 61.07 29.72
CA TRP A 20 61.31 59.73 30.33
C TRP A 20 60.07 59.50 31.21
N ASP A 21 59.05 58.83 30.66
CA ASP A 21 57.84 58.41 31.38
C ASP A 21 57.99 56.92 31.81
N PRO A 22 58.16 56.61 33.11
CA PRO A 22 58.35 55.24 33.59
C PRO A 22 57.07 54.39 33.54
N ASP A 23 55.89 54.98 33.35
CA ASP A 23 54.60 54.29 33.52
C ASP A 23 54.09 53.56 32.26
N GLY A 24 54.75 53.75 31.11
CA GLY A 24 54.31 53.21 29.83
C GLY A 24 54.40 51.68 29.71
N ARG A 25 55.28 51.02 30.48
CA ARG A 25 55.50 49.56 30.39
C ARG A 25 54.43 48.75 31.11
N SER A 26 53.82 49.27 32.18
CA SER A 26 52.75 48.58 32.92
C SER A 26 51.42 48.60 32.16
N ARG A 27 51.13 49.73 31.48
CA ARG A 27 49.91 49.92 30.68
C ARG A 27 49.88 49.05 29.41
N ARG A 28 51.03 48.87 28.73
CA ARG A 28 51.12 47.98 27.55
C ARG A 28 50.91 46.52 27.89
N ARG A 29 51.45 46.04 29.01
CA ARG A 29 51.35 44.63 29.46
C ARG A 29 49.94 44.26 29.95
N ASN A 30 49.17 45.21 30.49
CA ASN A 30 47.77 45.02 30.85
C ASN A 30 46.81 45.08 29.65
N ARG A 31 47.12 45.86 28.61
CA ARG A 31 46.34 45.90 27.36
C ARG A 31 46.47 44.61 26.55
N SER A 32 47.67 44.04 26.43
CA SER A 32 47.89 42.76 25.75
C SER A 32 47.24 41.58 26.49
N ARG A 33 47.29 41.56 27.83
CA ARG A 33 46.57 40.55 28.63
C ARG A 33 45.05 40.64 28.50
N ARG A 34 44.49 41.86 28.44
CA ARG A 34 43.05 42.08 28.24
C ARG A 34 42.59 41.68 26.83
N LEU A 35 43.38 41.97 25.80
CA LEU A 35 43.08 41.56 24.42
C LEU A 35 43.13 40.04 24.23
N VAL A 36 44.10 39.35 24.86
CA VAL A 36 44.19 37.88 24.84
C VAL A 36 43.03 37.24 25.61
N LEU A 37 42.62 37.79 26.75
CA LEU A 37 41.48 37.29 27.52
C LEU A 37 40.16 37.46 26.74
N VAL A 38 39.95 38.61 26.09
CA VAL A 38 38.78 38.87 25.25
C VAL A 38 38.75 37.95 24.03
N ALA A 39 39.89 37.69 23.39
CA ALA A 39 39.99 36.75 22.28
C ALA A 39 39.73 35.29 22.71
N LEU A 40 40.20 34.88 23.89
CA LEU A 40 39.94 33.54 24.44
C LEU A 40 38.48 33.35 24.88
N VAL A 41 37.85 34.39 25.45
CA VAL A 41 36.42 34.38 25.78
C VAL A 41 35.58 34.39 24.50
N ALA A 42 35.96 35.14 23.47
CA ALA A 42 35.27 35.13 22.18
C ALA A 42 35.42 33.77 21.45
N LEU A 43 36.59 33.13 21.52
CA LEU A 43 36.78 31.76 21.01
C LEU A 43 35.98 30.73 21.82
N ALA A 44 35.91 30.87 23.14
CA ALA A 44 35.12 30.00 24.03
C ALA A 44 33.61 30.17 23.82
N LEU A 45 33.13 31.38 23.55
CA LEU A 45 31.74 31.62 23.16
C LEU A 45 31.45 31.14 21.73
N ALA A 46 32.40 31.26 20.80
CA ALA A 46 32.25 30.72 19.45
C ALA A 46 32.28 29.18 19.42
N SER A 47 33.05 28.51 20.29
CA SER A 47 33.01 27.06 20.43
C SER A 47 31.78 26.57 21.23
N LEU A 48 31.21 27.40 22.11
CA LEU A 48 29.93 27.12 22.77
C LEU A 48 28.72 27.28 21.82
N THR A 49 28.82 28.12 20.78
CA THR A 49 27.77 28.23 19.73
C THR A 49 27.92 27.23 18.59
N LEU A 50 29.12 26.70 18.32
CA LEU A 50 29.31 25.56 17.40
C LEU A 50 29.07 24.18 18.04
N GLY A 51 29.08 24.09 19.37
CA GLY A 51 28.92 22.83 20.12
C GLY A 51 27.48 22.40 20.44
N LEU A 52 26.47 23.22 20.12
CA LEU A 52 25.05 22.91 20.40
C LEU A 52 24.22 22.77 19.12
N GLN A 53 24.79 22.18 18.07
CA GLN A 53 23.96 21.51 17.07
C GLN A 53 23.65 20.13 17.63
N ALA A 54 22.71 20.05 18.58
CA ALA A 54 22.07 18.80 18.94
C ALA A 54 21.43 18.27 17.65
N ARG A 55 22.14 17.39 16.93
CA ARG A 55 21.54 16.61 15.86
C ARG A 55 20.52 15.72 16.57
N ILE A 56 19.27 16.15 16.61
CA ILE A 56 18.16 15.27 16.96
C ILE A 56 18.18 14.19 15.88
N ALA A 57 18.79 13.05 16.19
CA ALA A 57 18.69 11.88 15.36
C ALA A 57 17.22 11.48 15.34
N ARG A 58 16.52 11.78 14.25
CA ARG A 58 15.17 11.25 14.03
C ARG A 58 15.29 9.73 13.93
N ALA A 59 14.36 9.02 14.56
CA ALA A 59 14.23 7.59 14.35
C ALA A 59 14.14 7.30 12.85
N ALA A 60 14.84 6.26 12.38
CA ALA A 60 14.81 5.91 10.98
C ALA A 60 13.37 5.58 10.56
N THR A 61 12.93 6.11 9.41
CA THR A 61 11.59 5.82 8.91
C THR A 61 11.43 4.33 8.66
N THR A 62 10.38 3.73 9.21
CA THR A 62 10.02 2.33 8.97
C THR A 62 8.71 2.27 8.20
N VAL A 63 8.58 1.22 7.39
CA VAL A 63 7.38 0.94 6.59
C VAL A 63 7.08 -0.53 6.81
N ASN A 64 5.92 -0.81 7.37
CA ASN A 64 5.49 -2.19 7.58
C ASN A 64 4.11 -2.42 6.98
N LEU A 65 4.08 -3.09 5.83
CA LEU A 65 2.85 -3.53 5.17
C LEU A 65 2.43 -4.88 5.77
N ASP A 66 1.17 -5.00 6.17
CA ASP A 66 0.58 -6.26 6.60
C ASP A 66 -0.68 -6.55 5.76
N GLN A 67 -1.05 -7.83 5.73
CA GLN A 67 -2.32 -8.30 5.17
C GLN A 67 -3.04 -9.18 6.20
N TRP A 68 -4.37 -9.23 6.14
CA TRP A 68 -5.17 -9.99 7.09
C TRP A 68 -5.20 -11.49 6.75
N ALA A 69 -4.87 -12.34 7.71
CA ALA A 69 -5.02 -13.79 7.64
C ALA A 69 -6.38 -14.18 8.21
N SER A 70 -7.37 -14.41 7.33
CA SER A 70 -8.77 -14.61 7.74
C SER A 70 -9.05 -15.90 8.53
N LEU A 71 -8.15 -16.88 8.55
CA LEU A 71 -8.28 -18.04 9.43
C LEU A 71 -7.57 -17.87 10.78
N ASP A 72 -6.55 -17.00 10.82
CA ASP A 72 -5.79 -16.74 12.03
C ASP A 72 -6.33 -15.54 12.82
N ASP A 73 -7.32 -14.81 12.25
CA ASP A 73 -7.87 -13.55 12.76
C ASP A 73 -6.78 -12.54 13.18
N ALA A 74 -5.76 -12.45 12.32
CA ALA A 74 -4.55 -11.70 12.62
C ALA A 74 -4.00 -10.97 11.39
N TRP A 75 -3.39 -9.81 11.64
CA TRP A 75 -2.48 -9.21 10.69
C TRP A 75 -1.21 -10.04 10.61
N GLN A 76 -0.66 -10.19 9.40
CA GLN A 76 0.61 -10.86 9.21
C GLN A 76 1.47 -10.18 8.16
N ASN A 77 2.78 -10.40 8.31
CA ASN A 77 3.80 -9.95 7.38
C ASN A 77 4.19 -11.03 6.36
N GLY A 78 3.54 -12.19 6.41
CA GLY A 78 3.76 -13.33 5.54
C GLY A 78 2.74 -13.45 4.41
N ASN A 79 2.95 -14.43 3.55
CA ASN A 79 2.09 -14.70 2.40
C ASN A 79 0.79 -15.39 2.82
N LEU A 80 -0.32 -14.95 2.23
CA LEU A 80 -1.61 -15.63 2.38
C LEU A 80 -1.64 -16.89 1.52
N ASN A 81 -2.16 -17.97 2.09
CA ASN A 81 -2.31 -19.27 1.45
C ASN A 81 -3.43 -20.08 2.12
N GLY A 82 -3.70 -21.27 1.60
CA GLY A 82 -4.75 -22.17 2.09
C GLY A 82 -4.60 -22.66 3.54
N ASN A 83 -3.53 -22.35 4.25
CA ASN A 83 -3.42 -22.69 5.68
C ASN A 83 -3.86 -21.55 6.60
N ASN A 84 -3.76 -20.29 6.17
CA ASN A 84 -3.99 -19.11 7.02
C ASN A 84 -5.11 -18.19 6.52
N ALA A 85 -5.65 -18.45 5.32
CA ALA A 85 -6.63 -17.56 4.73
C ALA A 85 -7.65 -18.27 3.85
N ARG A 86 -8.85 -17.72 3.85
CA ARG A 86 -9.97 -18.06 2.95
C ARG A 86 -10.59 -16.76 2.46
N TYR A 87 -10.58 -16.56 1.15
CA TYR A 87 -11.21 -15.41 0.50
C TYR A 87 -11.97 -15.87 -0.74
N PRO A 88 -13.25 -15.54 -0.92
CA PRO A 88 -13.90 -15.74 -2.20
C PRO A 88 -13.38 -14.75 -3.24
N GLU A 89 -13.46 -15.11 -4.52
CA GLU A 89 -13.48 -14.10 -5.58
C GLU A 89 -14.61 -13.10 -5.30
N GLY A 90 -14.37 -11.81 -5.54
CA GLY A 90 -15.26 -10.72 -5.11
C GLY A 90 -15.04 -10.28 -3.66
N GLY A 91 -14.32 -11.09 -2.88
CA GLY A 91 -13.90 -10.75 -1.53
C GLY A 91 -12.86 -9.63 -1.51
N ILE A 92 -12.75 -9.00 -0.35
CA ILE A 92 -11.76 -7.95 -0.08
C ILE A 92 -10.65 -8.53 0.80
N VAL A 93 -9.41 -8.50 0.33
CA VAL A 93 -8.21 -8.76 1.14
C VAL A 93 -7.81 -7.45 1.82
N PRO A 94 -7.92 -7.32 3.15
CA PRO A 94 -7.52 -6.13 3.88
C PRO A 94 -6.00 -6.01 3.95
N PHE A 95 -5.50 -4.80 3.72
CA PHE A 95 -4.12 -4.39 3.90
C PHE A 95 -4.05 -3.21 4.86
N ARG A 96 -2.99 -3.16 5.67
CA ARG A 96 -2.62 -1.98 6.44
C ARG A 96 -1.13 -1.72 6.32
N VAL A 97 -0.72 -0.47 6.39
CA VAL A 97 0.68 -0.09 6.46
C VAL A 97 0.92 0.87 7.61
N ALA A 98 1.87 0.53 8.48
CA ALA A 98 2.37 1.43 9.51
C ALA A 98 3.62 2.15 8.99
N PHE A 99 3.55 3.47 8.91
CA PHE A 99 4.68 4.36 8.69
C PHE A 99 5.07 4.97 10.03
N GLU A 100 6.30 4.74 10.48
CA GLU A 100 6.84 5.31 11.72
C GLU A 100 8.09 6.13 11.43
N GLY A 101 8.41 7.08 12.31
CA GLY A 101 9.57 7.96 12.15
C GLY A 101 9.45 8.97 11.00
N LEU A 102 8.22 9.34 10.61
CA LEU A 102 7.98 10.40 9.64
C LEU A 102 8.34 11.78 10.23
N ALA A 103 8.72 12.71 9.34
CA ALA A 103 8.70 14.13 9.69
C ALA A 103 7.28 14.66 9.48
N ALA A 104 6.71 15.37 10.46
CA ALA A 104 5.41 16.02 10.27
C ALA A 104 5.45 16.93 9.03
N GLY A 105 4.47 16.79 8.14
CA GLY A 105 4.45 17.49 6.86
C GLY A 105 3.80 16.70 5.73
N SER A 106 4.12 17.08 4.50
CA SER A 106 3.58 16.45 3.29
C SER A 106 4.37 15.21 2.90
N HIS A 107 3.67 14.16 2.50
CA HIS A 107 4.23 12.89 2.06
C HIS A 107 3.55 12.38 0.80
N VAL A 108 4.27 11.51 0.09
CA VAL A 108 3.77 10.77 -1.07
C VAL A 108 4.11 9.30 -0.92
N VAL A 109 3.15 8.42 -1.21
CA VAL A 109 3.40 6.97 -1.30
C VAL A 109 2.60 6.39 -2.46
N HIS A 110 3.14 5.33 -3.06
CA HIS A 110 2.47 4.58 -4.11
C HIS A 110 1.85 3.31 -3.53
N ILE A 111 0.61 3.02 -3.92
CA ILE A 111 -0.03 1.72 -3.71
C ILE A 111 -0.12 1.05 -5.07
N ASN A 112 0.63 -0.02 -5.25
CA ASN A 112 0.72 -0.77 -6.50
C ASN A 112 0.21 -2.19 -6.28
N TYR A 113 -0.49 -2.74 -7.26
CA TYR A 113 -0.94 -4.13 -7.23
C TYR A 113 -0.75 -4.78 -8.59
N ASP A 114 -0.53 -6.10 -8.57
CA ASP A 114 -0.60 -6.91 -9.79
C ASP A 114 -2.06 -6.97 -10.24
N PHE A 115 -2.34 -6.38 -11.41
CA PHE A 115 -3.66 -6.40 -12.05
C PHE A 115 -3.89 -7.74 -12.73
N THR A 116 -2.88 -8.23 -13.47
CA THR A 116 -2.87 -9.59 -14.02
C THR A 116 -1.61 -10.34 -13.63
N ALA A 117 -1.75 -11.65 -13.48
CA ALA A 117 -0.64 -12.58 -13.31
C ALA A 117 -0.88 -13.80 -14.20
N GLY A 118 0.03 -14.02 -15.15
CA GLY A 118 -0.11 -15.10 -16.15
C GLY A 118 -1.35 -14.96 -17.04
N GLY A 119 -1.85 -13.74 -17.27
CA GLY A 119 -3.04 -13.46 -18.09
C GLY A 119 -4.34 -13.34 -17.30
N HIS A 120 -4.40 -13.88 -16.08
CA HIS A 120 -5.60 -13.89 -15.26
C HIS A 120 -5.69 -12.67 -14.36
N LYS A 121 -6.92 -12.17 -14.14
CA LYS A 121 -7.16 -10.99 -13.30
C LYS A 121 -6.94 -11.36 -11.84
N ALA A 122 -6.09 -10.59 -11.17
CA ALA A 122 -5.64 -10.86 -9.81
C ALA A 122 -6.37 -9.92 -8.83
N TYR A 123 -5.74 -8.80 -8.45
CA TYR A 123 -6.47 -7.67 -7.88
C TYR A 123 -6.95 -6.79 -9.01
N ASP A 124 -8.26 -6.58 -9.16
CA ASP A 124 -8.80 -5.76 -10.24
C ASP A 124 -8.99 -4.28 -9.83
N PHE A 125 -9.22 -4.00 -8.54
CA PHE A 125 -9.23 -2.63 -8.00
C PHE A 125 -9.03 -2.58 -6.48
N LEU A 126 -8.82 -1.35 -5.97
CA LEU A 126 -8.75 -1.07 -4.53
C LEU A 126 -10.12 -0.70 -3.94
N ALA A 127 -10.38 -1.17 -2.71
CA ALA A 127 -11.62 -1.05 -1.97
C ALA A 127 -11.38 -0.56 -0.52
N THR A 128 -12.46 -0.37 0.24
CA THR A 128 -12.41 -0.14 1.68
C THR A 128 -12.02 -1.44 2.40
N TRP A 129 -11.11 -1.35 3.38
CA TRP A 129 -10.44 -2.52 3.98
C TRP A 129 -11.35 -3.43 4.83
N ASN A 130 -12.32 -2.87 5.55
CA ASN A 130 -13.07 -3.57 6.60
C ASN A 130 -14.45 -4.09 6.17
N VAL A 131 -14.62 -4.41 4.89
CA VAL A 131 -15.93 -4.80 4.35
C VAL A 131 -16.27 -6.26 4.64
N THR A 132 -15.27 -7.17 4.61
CA THR A 132 -15.51 -8.62 4.64
C THR A 132 -14.91 -9.31 5.86
N ASN A 133 -13.60 -9.19 6.10
CA ASN A 133 -12.88 -10.06 7.04
C ASN A 133 -12.30 -9.35 8.28
N ALA A 134 -11.64 -8.19 8.13
CA ALA A 134 -10.93 -7.54 9.25
C ALA A 134 -11.76 -6.51 10.02
N ASN A 135 -13.09 -6.64 10.06
CA ASN A 135 -13.94 -5.55 10.52
C ASN A 135 -13.69 -5.14 11.99
N GLY A 136 -13.23 -3.90 12.21
CA GLY A 136 -12.90 -3.38 13.54
C GLY A 136 -11.47 -3.70 14.02
N GLU A 137 -10.73 -4.54 13.29
CA GLU A 137 -9.47 -5.13 13.76
C GLU A 137 -8.21 -4.33 13.39
N ILE A 138 -8.34 -3.05 13.06
CA ILE A 138 -7.22 -2.22 12.55
C ILE A 138 -5.99 -2.22 13.47
N CYS A 139 -6.23 -2.23 14.79
CA CYS A 139 -5.21 -2.21 15.83
C CYS A 139 -4.95 -3.55 16.50
N SER A 140 -5.43 -4.68 15.93
CA SER A 140 -5.06 -6.00 16.43
C SER A 140 -3.53 -6.12 16.51
N ALA A 141 -3.04 -6.57 17.67
CA ALA A 141 -1.64 -6.59 18.08
C ALA A 141 -0.87 -7.77 17.46
N SER A 142 -0.97 -7.90 16.14
CA SER A 142 -0.36 -8.91 15.29
C SER A 142 0.37 -8.24 14.13
N GLY A 143 1.04 -9.00 13.27
CA GLY A 143 1.72 -8.47 12.07
C GLY A 143 3.18 -8.07 12.27
N GLY A 144 3.80 -7.53 11.21
CA GLY A 144 5.22 -7.15 11.23
C GLY A 144 5.52 -5.84 11.97
N GLY A 145 4.49 -5.06 12.28
CA GLY A 145 4.63 -3.69 12.74
C GLY A 145 3.29 -3.11 13.15
N ILE A 146 3.05 -3.15 14.45
CA ILE A 146 1.92 -2.49 15.10
C ILE A 146 2.25 -0.99 15.15
N SER A 147 1.36 -0.13 14.66
CA SER A 147 1.59 1.31 14.73
C SER A 147 1.66 1.77 16.18
N SER A 148 2.56 2.72 16.47
CA SER A 148 2.70 3.33 17.80
C SER A 148 1.44 4.10 18.24
N MET A 149 0.49 4.33 17.32
CA MET A 149 -0.80 4.96 17.62
C MET A 149 -1.83 3.99 18.20
N CYS A 150 -1.63 2.67 18.10
CA CYS A 150 -2.54 1.69 18.67
C CYS A 150 -2.40 1.62 20.22
N PRO A 151 -3.47 1.26 20.95
CA PRO A 151 -4.80 0.87 20.46
C PRO A 151 -5.75 2.07 20.22
N SER A 152 -5.33 3.29 20.57
CA SER A 152 -6.19 4.48 20.55
C SER A 152 -5.87 5.37 19.36
N LEU A 153 -6.45 5.05 18.20
CA LEU A 153 -6.25 5.84 16.99
C LEU A 153 -6.97 7.20 17.06
N PRO A 154 -6.40 8.26 16.45
CA PRO A 154 -7.11 9.52 16.26
C PRO A 154 -8.31 9.37 15.30
N SER A 155 -9.05 10.43 15.04
CA SER A 155 -10.08 10.39 14.00
C SER A 155 -9.47 10.09 12.62
N PRO A 156 -10.05 9.18 11.82
CA PRO A 156 -9.54 8.87 10.51
C PRO A 156 -9.83 9.98 9.49
N SER A 157 -8.89 10.19 8.57
CA SER A 157 -9.15 10.78 7.26
C SER A 157 -9.54 9.67 6.28
N THR A 158 -10.58 9.87 5.47
CA THR A 158 -10.94 8.93 4.41
C THR A 158 -11.04 9.63 3.06
N TYR A 159 -10.63 8.97 2.00
CA TYR A 159 -10.66 9.52 0.64
C TYR A 159 -11.08 8.44 -0.35
N ALA A 160 -11.93 8.79 -1.32
CA ALA A 160 -12.40 7.84 -2.32
C ALA A 160 -11.29 7.51 -3.32
N PHE A 161 -11.11 6.23 -3.65
CA PHE A 161 -10.29 5.89 -4.81
C PHE A 161 -10.97 6.40 -6.08
N PRO A 162 -10.22 7.01 -7.02
CA PRO A 162 -10.76 7.37 -8.32
C PRO A 162 -11.35 6.16 -9.08
N ALA A 163 -12.25 6.45 -10.02
CA ALA A 163 -12.70 5.47 -10.98
C ALA A 163 -11.52 4.99 -11.83
N ASP A 164 -11.58 3.73 -12.27
CA ASP A 164 -10.56 3.14 -13.12
C ASP A 164 -11.17 2.82 -14.50
N PRO A 165 -10.90 3.64 -15.52
CA PRO A 165 -11.46 3.44 -16.86
C PRO A 165 -10.70 2.38 -17.67
N TYR A 166 -9.69 1.72 -17.10
CA TYR A 166 -8.92 0.70 -17.81
C TYR A 166 -9.82 -0.42 -18.32
N VAL A 167 -9.52 -0.91 -19.53
CA VAL A 167 -10.25 -1.96 -20.22
C VAL A 167 -9.32 -3.13 -20.48
N ALA A 168 -9.73 -4.32 -20.04
CA ALA A 168 -9.10 -5.60 -20.36
C ALA A 168 -10.17 -6.54 -20.90
N ASP A 169 -9.87 -7.28 -21.96
CA ASP A 169 -10.78 -8.25 -22.59
C ASP A 169 -12.17 -7.68 -22.94
N GLY A 170 -12.22 -6.39 -23.30
CA GLY A 170 -13.46 -5.68 -23.65
C GLY A 170 -14.34 -5.27 -22.45
N LEU A 171 -13.92 -5.54 -21.23
CA LEU A 171 -14.59 -5.14 -19.99
C LEU A 171 -13.79 -4.07 -19.25
N SER A 172 -14.48 -3.11 -18.63
CA SER A 172 -13.81 -2.06 -17.87
C SER A 172 -13.72 -2.39 -16.39
N VAL A 173 -12.66 -1.93 -15.73
CA VAL A 173 -12.53 -2.00 -14.27
C VAL A 173 -13.64 -1.20 -13.60
N THR A 174 -14.08 -0.08 -14.18
CA THR A 174 -15.25 0.69 -13.68
C THR A 174 -16.50 -0.18 -13.61
N THR A 175 -16.76 -1.02 -14.61
CA THR A 175 -17.89 -1.95 -14.58
C THR A 175 -17.70 -3.09 -13.58
N ALA A 176 -16.47 -3.54 -13.33
CA ALA A 176 -16.17 -4.51 -12.25
C ALA A 176 -16.47 -3.92 -10.86
N GLN A 177 -16.14 -2.65 -10.65
CA GLN A 177 -16.41 -1.91 -9.41
C GLN A 177 -17.92 -1.82 -9.16
N VAL A 178 -18.70 -1.53 -10.20
CA VAL A 178 -20.17 -1.54 -10.12
C VAL A 178 -20.69 -2.95 -9.83
N TYR A 179 -20.18 -3.96 -10.54
CA TYR A 179 -20.60 -5.36 -10.40
C TYR A 179 -20.37 -5.90 -8.99
N SER A 180 -19.26 -5.56 -8.33
CA SER A 180 -19.02 -5.97 -6.93
C SER A 180 -19.92 -5.25 -5.92
N GLY A 181 -20.22 -3.97 -6.18
CA GLY A 181 -20.84 -3.06 -5.22
C GLY A 181 -19.92 -2.63 -4.08
N ALA A 182 -18.63 -2.95 -4.13
CA ALA A 182 -17.69 -2.70 -3.04
C ALA A 182 -17.51 -1.19 -2.78
N PRO A 183 -17.55 -0.72 -1.52
CA PRO A 183 -17.16 0.63 -1.20
C PRO A 183 -15.66 0.82 -1.43
N ARG A 184 -15.24 1.98 -1.94
CA ARG A 184 -13.85 2.23 -2.37
C ARG A 184 -13.25 3.46 -1.72
N ARG A 185 -12.82 3.34 -0.47
CA ARG A 185 -12.14 4.42 0.26
C ARG A 185 -10.85 3.94 0.92
N LEU A 186 -9.80 4.76 0.81
CA LEU A 186 -8.61 4.67 1.63
C LEU A 186 -8.90 5.28 3.00
N THR A 187 -8.44 4.64 4.07
CA THR A 187 -8.52 5.16 5.43
C THR A 187 -7.12 5.44 5.96
N LEU A 188 -6.94 6.59 6.60
CA LEU A 188 -5.67 7.03 7.17
C LEU A 188 -5.87 7.62 8.57
N TRP A 189 -5.01 7.23 9.50
CA TRP A 189 -4.90 7.76 10.85
C TRP A 189 -3.55 8.44 11.05
N GLY A 190 -3.48 9.45 11.92
CA GLY A 190 -2.25 10.22 12.17
C GLY A 190 -1.97 11.31 11.13
N GLY A 191 -2.95 11.62 10.28
CA GLY A 191 -2.81 12.61 9.21
C GLY A 191 -4.09 12.81 8.40
N THR A 192 -3.93 13.50 7.27
CA THR A 192 -5.01 13.82 6.33
C THR A 192 -4.61 13.43 4.91
N ILE A 193 -5.46 12.66 4.21
CA ILE A 193 -5.27 12.38 2.79
C ILE A 193 -5.62 13.65 2.00
N THR A 194 -4.70 14.13 1.18
CA THR A 194 -4.89 15.35 0.39
C THR A 194 -5.33 15.04 -1.04
N SER A 195 -4.83 13.95 -1.63
CA SER A 195 -5.29 13.48 -2.94
C SER A 195 -4.91 12.02 -3.18
N ILE A 196 -5.68 11.37 -4.05
CA ILE A 196 -5.35 10.09 -4.66
C ILE A 196 -5.48 10.27 -6.18
N SER A 197 -4.44 9.90 -6.93
CA SER A 197 -4.45 9.93 -8.40
C SER A 197 -4.11 8.56 -8.98
N GLY A 198 -4.61 8.27 -10.18
CA GLY A 198 -4.48 6.98 -10.85
C GLY A 198 -5.79 6.17 -10.84
N PRO A 199 -5.74 4.85 -11.09
CA PRO A 199 -4.51 4.09 -11.24
C PRO A 199 -3.86 4.27 -12.61
N VAL A 200 -2.54 4.13 -12.69
CA VAL A 200 -1.80 3.98 -13.94
C VAL A 200 -1.52 2.49 -14.15
N HIS A 201 -1.99 1.94 -15.26
CA HIS A 201 -1.74 0.55 -15.64
C HIS A 201 -0.46 0.41 -16.46
N ALA A 202 0.26 -0.70 -16.27
CA ALA A 202 1.48 -1.03 -17.01
C ALA A 202 1.60 -2.55 -17.21
N GLY A 203 2.17 -2.97 -18.35
CA GLY A 203 2.25 -4.38 -18.74
C GLY A 203 1.10 -4.81 -19.65
N SER A 204 1.15 -6.04 -20.13
CA SER A 204 0.09 -6.64 -20.97
C SER A 204 -0.90 -7.39 -20.09
N PRO A 205 -2.23 -7.22 -20.29
CA PRO A 205 -3.23 -7.99 -19.54
C PRO A 205 -3.17 -9.49 -19.84
N ASP A 206 -2.63 -9.90 -21.00
CA ASP A 206 -2.42 -11.32 -21.37
C ASP A 206 -1.23 -11.98 -20.65
N GLY A 207 -0.48 -11.20 -19.87
CA GLY A 207 0.68 -11.66 -19.10
C GLY A 207 0.63 -11.11 -17.69
N ASN A 208 1.75 -10.52 -17.26
CA ASN A 208 1.82 -9.79 -15.99
C ASN A 208 1.62 -8.31 -16.25
N SER A 209 0.73 -7.70 -15.47
CA SER A 209 0.48 -6.27 -15.49
C SER A 209 0.21 -5.75 -14.08
N THR A 210 0.34 -4.44 -13.90
CA THR A 210 0.18 -3.78 -12.60
C THR A 210 -0.64 -2.51 -12.75
N ALA A 211 -1.23 -2.08 -11.64
CA ALA A 211 -1.91 -0.80 -11.50
C ALA A 211 -1.36 -0.03 -10.30
N ASP A 212 -1.10 1.27 -10.47
CA ASP A 212 -0.44 2.12 -9.47
C ASP A 212 -1.27 3.36 -9.11
N PHE A 213 -1.62 3.51 -7.83
CA PHE A 213 -2.17 4.74 -7.27
C PHE A 213 -1.09 5.55 -6.57
N THR A 214 -1.05 6.85 -6.83
CA THR A 214 -0.25 7.79 -6.04
C THR A 214 -1.14 8.43 -4.97
N VAL A 215 -0.78 8.24 -3.71
CA VAL A 215 -1.45 8.83 -2.55
C VAL A 215 -0.59 9.96 -2.00
N ARG A 216 -1.21 11.13 -1.83
CA ARG A 216 -0.61 12.27 -1.12
C ARG A 216 -1.34 12.50 0.19
N PHE A 217 -0.60 12.73 1.26
CA PHE A 217 -1.15 12.98 2.58
C PHE A 217 -0.26 13.94 3.38
N THR A 218 -0.81 14.51 4.45
CA THR A 218 -0.06 15.26 5.45
C THR A 218 -0.09 14.52 6.78
N SER A 219 1.06 14.27 7.40
CA SER A 219 1.18 13.71 8.74
C SER A 219 1.17 14.81 9.80
N THR A 220 0.49 14.59 10.93
CA THR A 220 0.48 15.54 12.06
C THR A 220 1.60 15.27 13.06
N ALA A 221 2.17 14.07 13.02
CA ALA A 221 3.24 13.58 13.89
C ALA A 221 4.14 12.59 13.14
N SER A 222 4.89 11.76 13.86
CA SER A 222 5.84 10.80 13.28
C SER A 222 5.24 9.47 12.84
N ALA A 223 3.95 9.23 13.11
CA ALA A 223 3.29 7.97 12.84
C ALA A 223 2.06 8.18 11.95
N VAL A 224 1.90 7.33 10.94
CA VAL A 224 0.70 7.22 10.12
C VAL A 224 0.36 5.75 9.94
N LEU A 225 -0.91 5.42 10.11
CA LEU A 225 -1.46 4.10 9.81
C LEU A 225 -2.45 4.27 8.66
N MET A 226 -2.29 3.50 7.61
CA MET A 226 -3.14 3.57 6.43
C MET A 226 -3.69 2.17 6.12
N ALA A 227 -4.96 2.08 5.72
CA ALA A 227 -5.60 0.81 5.39
C ALA A 227 -6.51 0.90 4.16
N TRP A 228 -6.46 -0.14 3.33
CA TRP A 228 -7.27 -0.33 2.13
C TRP A 228 -7.53 -1.83 1.91
N GLY A 229 -8.42 -2.14 0.98
CA GLY A 229 -8.68 -3.50 0.52
C GLY A 229 -8.19 -3.70 -0.90
N GLY A 230 -7.65 -4.89 -1.21
CA GLY A 230 -7.54 -5.38 -2.59
C GLY A 230 -8.76 -6.24 -2.89
N HIS A 231 -9.55 -5.85 -3.90
CA HIS A 231 -10.66 -6.68 -4.37
C HIS A 231 -10.12 -7.82 -5.24
N LEU A 232 -10.52 -9.05 -4.95
CA LEU A 232 -10.14 -10.22 -5.74
C LEU A 232 -11.05 -10.31 -6.96
N ALA A 233 -10.46 -10.32 -8.14
CA ALA A 233 -11.19 -10.33 -9.39
C ALA A 233 -12.17 -11.50 -9.48
N GLN A 234 -13.40 -11.22 -9.91
CA GLN A 234 -14.46 -12.20 -10.06
C GLN A 234 -14.45 -12.85 -11.43
N SER A 235 -14.36 -14.18 -11.48
CA SER A 235 -14.46 -14.94 -12.73
C SER A 235 -15.81 -14.72 -13.41
N ALA A 236 -16.88 -14.60 -12.62
CA ALA A 236 -18.23 -14.26 -13.05
C ALA A 236 -18.27 -12.98 -13.87
N PHE A 237 -17.47 -11.98 -13.51
CA PHE A 237 -17.38 -10.72 -14.24
C PHE A 237 -16.40 -10.81 -15.41
N TRP A 238 -15.16 -11.22 -15.16
CA TRP A 238 -14.06 -11.01 -16.10
C TRP A 238 -14.07 -11.93 -17.32
N ASN A 239 -14.75 -13.08 -17.30
CA ASN A 239 -15.00 -13.82 -18.55
C ASN A 239 -16.24 -14.73 -18.55
N LEU A 240 -16.89 -15.05 -17.42
CA LEU A 240 -18.15 -15.80 -17.45
C LEU A 240 -19.35 -14.95 -17.91
N ALA A 241 -19.41 -13.65 -17.57
CA ALA A 241 -20.51 -12.77 -17.96
C ALA A 241 -20.65 -12.62 -19.50
N GLY A 242 -19.56 -12.85 -20.24
CA GLY A 242 -19.51 -12.83 -21.71
C GLY A 242 -19.62 -14.21 -22.39
N GLY A 243 -19.81 -15.30 -21.63
CA GLY A 243 -19.86 -16.67 -22.17
C GLY A 243 -18.50 -17.34 -22.40
N GLY A 244 -17.42 -16.79 -21.84
CA GLY A 244 -16.07 -17.34 -21.86
C GLY A 244 -15.74 -18.24 -20.66
N SER A 245 -14.47 -18.64 -20.54
CA SER A 245 -13.96 -19.39 -19.39
C SER A 245 -13.90 -18.53 -18.12
N ARG A 246 -13.62 -19.13 -16.97
CA ARG A 246 -13.30 -18.37 -15.75
C ARG A 246 -12.02 -17.55 -15.96
N ASP A 247 -11.95 -16.34 -15.41
CA ASP A 247 -10.77 -15.45 -15.53
C ASP A 247 -10.61 -14.50 -14.33
N GLY A 248 -10.99 -14.98 -13.15
CA GLY A 248 -10.81 -14.26 -11.90
C GLY A 248 -9.54 -14.67 -11.15
N ALA A 249 -9.45 -14.19 -9.91
CA ALA A 249 -8.28 -14.41 -9.07
C ALA A 249 -8.01 -15.90 -8.77
N GLY A 250 -9.04 -16.75 -8.81
CA GLY A 250 -8.90 -18.19 -8.62
C GLY A 250 -8.20 -18.91 -9.76
N GLU A 251 -8.10 -18.30 -10.94
CA GLU A 251 -7.50 -18.90 -12.13
C GLU A 251 -6.00 -18.60 -12.26
N VAL A 252 -5.49 -17.62 -11.50
CA VAL A 252 -4.05 -17.33 -11.44
C VAL A 252 -3.30 -18.58 -10.99
N SER A 253 -2.24 -18.95 -11.71
CA SER A 253 -1.41 -20.12 -11.39
C SER A 253 0.05 -19.75 -11.10
N GLY A 254 0.75 -20.59 -10.34
CA GLY A 254 2.18 -20.42 -10.09
C GLY A 254 2.53 -19.35 -9.05
N ALA A 255 3.29 -18.32 -9.48
CA ALA A 255 3.88 -17.33 -8.60
C ALA A 255 2.78 -16.42 -8.00
N PRO A 256 2.69 -16.30 -6.66
CA PRO A 256 1.66 -15.49 -6.04
C PRO A 256 1.76 -14.03 -6.52
N TRP A 257 0.62 -13.37 -6.65
CA TRP A 257 0.55 -11.97 -7.04
C TRP A 257 0.56 -11.07 -5.80
N HIS A 258 0.94 -9.81 -5.97
CA HIS A 258 1.31 -8.94 -4.87
C HIS A 258 0.54 -7.61 -4.81
N MET A 259 0.37 -7.12 -3.58
CA MET A 259 0.09 -5.75 -3.22
C MET A 259 1.36 -5.11 -2.68
N ARG A 260 1.62 -3.84 -3.01
CA ARG A 260 2.88 -3.16 -2.68
C ARG A 260 2.65 -1.74 -2.18
N THR A 261 3.49 -1.30 -1.26
CA THR A 261 3.71 0.12 -0.97
C THR A 261 5.10 0.51 -1.46
N LEU A 262 5.17 1.52 -2.32
CA LEU A 262 6.40 1.91 -3.01
C LEU A 262 6.70 3.40 -2.84
N GLN A 263 7.99 3.76 -2.97
CA GLN A 263 8.45 5.13 -3.18
C GLN A 263 7.94 6.14 -2.15
N LEU A 264 7.89 5.77 -0.86
CA LEU A 264 7.58 6.72 0.21
C LEU A 264 8.56 7.90 0.13
N ASP A 265 8.04 9.09 -0.13
CA ASP A 265 8.78 10.34 -0.38
C ASP A 265 9.90 10.20 -1.43
N GLY A 266 9.64 9.37 -2.45
CA GLY A 266 10.60 9.09 -3.54
C GLY A 266 11.75 8.16 -3.14
N SER A 267 11.66 7.48 -1.99
CA SER A 267 12.70 6.58 -1.49
C SER A 267 12.35 5.11 -1.73
N GLY A 268 13.03 4.48 -2.69
CA GLY A 268 12.82 3.07 -3.05
C GLY A 268 13.32 2.04 -2.03
N ASN A 269 14.20 2.42 -1.09
CA ASN A 269 14.71 1.50 -0.05
C ASN A 269 13.70 1.17 1.06
N LYS A 270 12.46 1.68 0.96
CA LYS A 270 11.35 1.46 1.89
C LYS A 270 10.17 0.74 1.25
N ASN A 271 10.37 0.15 0.07
CA ASN A 271 9.34 -0.62 -0.61
C ASN A 271 9.00 -1.88 0.19
N GLN A 272 7.71 -2.22 0.24
CA GLN A 272 7.19 -3.44 0.84
C GLN A 272 6.19 -4.09 -0.11
N ASP A 273 6.07 -5.41 -0.04
CA ASP A 273 5.09 -6.18 -0.81
C ASP A 273 4.53 -7.36 -0.02
N ARG A 274 3.27 -7.69 -0.25
CA ARG A 274 2.62 -8.87 0.34
C ARG A 274 1.87 -9.63 -0.73
N SER A 275 2.00 -10.95 -0.71
CA SER A 275 1.46 -11.82 -1.73
C SER A 275 0.35 -12.72 -1.20
N ILE A 276 -0.56 -13.11 -2.09
CA ILE A 276 -1.58 -14.13 -1.85
C ILE A 276 -1.42 -15.26 -2.87
N GLN A 277 -1.63 -16.50 -2.42
CA GLN A 277 -1.59 -17.68 -3.28
C GLN A 277 -3.00 -18.12 -3.70
N PRO A 278 -3.13 -18.81 -4.85
CA PRO A 278 -4.42 -19.38 -5.30
C PRO A 278 -5.09 -20.27 -4.25
N SER A 279 -4.29 -20.96 -3.42
CA SER A 279 -4.81 -21.84 -2.36
C SER A 279 -5.61 -21.13 -1.27
N ALA A 280 -5.50 -19.80 -1.15
CA ALA A 280 -6.34 -19.00 -0.25
C ALA A 280 -7.71 -18.63 -0.86
N ILE A 281 -7.89 -18.81 -2.17
CA ILE A 281 -9.11 -18.44 -2.89
C ILE A 281 -10.13 -19.56 -2.78
N VAL A 282 -11.34 -19.26 -2.27
CA VAL A 282 -12.41 -20.25 -2.08
C VAL A 282 -13.78 -19.72 -2.50
N GLY A 283 -14.31 -20.29 -3.57
CA GLY A 283 -15.61 -19.90 -4.10
C GLY A 283 -15.62 -18.46 -4.63
N GLU A 284 -16.82 -17.92 -4.80
CA GLU A 284 -17.05 -16.65 -5.47
C GLU A 284 -18.32 -15.99 -4.92
N LEU A 285 -18.27 -14.68 -4.69
CA LEU A 285 -19.43 -13.90 -4.27
C LEU A 285 -20.39 -13.64 -5.45
N PRO A 286 -21.71 -13.56 -5.21
CA PRO A 286 -22.66 -13.16 -6.24
C PRO A 286 -22.46 -11.67 -6.63
N PRO A 287 -22.96 -11.25 -7.80
CA PRO A 287 -23.01 -9.84 -8.17
C PRO A 287 -23.68 -8.98 -7.09
N PHE A 288 -23.14 -7.79 -6.89
CA PHE A 288 -23.58 -6.77 -5.93
C PHE A 288 -23.57 -7.22 -4.46
N ALA A 289 -22.86 -8.30 -4.13
CA ALA A 289 -22.80 -8.83 -2.77
C ALA A 289 -22.33 -7.82 -1.72
N LEU A 290 -21.55 -6.81 -2.11
CA LEU A 290 -21.00 -5.80 -1.21
C LEU A 290 -21.73 -4.45 -1.29
N ALA A 291 -22.79 -4.35 -2.10
CA ALA A 291 -23.59 -3.15 -2.19
C ALA A 291 -24.30 -2.87 -0.85
N PRO A 292 -24.47 -1.59 -0.44
CA PRO A 292 -25.31 -1.26 0.68
C PRO A 292 -26.71 -1.86 0.51
N PRO A 293 -27.36 -2.32 1.59
CA PRO A 293 -28.73 -2.82 1.50
C PRO A 293 -29.60 -1.73 0.86
N THR A 294 -30.31 -2.08 -0.21
CA THR A 294 -31.29 -1.17 -0.80
C THR A 294 -32.31 -0.85 0.30
N PRO A 295 -32.62 0.43 0.57
CA PRO A 295 -33.66 0.76 1.54
C PRO A 295 -34.93 -0.01 1.18
N ALA A 296 -35.45 -0.80 2.13
CA ALA A 296 -36.75 -1.43 1.93
C ALA A 296 -37.76 -0.33 1.56
N PRO A 297 -38.62 -0.53 0.55
CA PRO A 297 -39.71 0.40 0.28
C PRO A 297 -40.43 0.67 1.60
N ALA A 298 -40.60 1.94 1.96
CA ALA A 298 -41.39 2.29 3.14
C ALA A 298 -42.73 1.58 3.01
N ALA A 299 -43.07 0.74 4.01
CA ALA A 299 -44.39 0.14 4.06
C ALA A 299 -45.42 1.26 3.88
N PRO A 300 -46.46 1.09 3.04
CA PRO A 300 -47.51 2.08 2.93
C PRO A 300 -48.01 2.40 4.34
N GLY A 301 -47.87 3.65 4.77
CA GLY A 301 -48.34 4.07 6.08
C GLY A 301 -49.82 3.72 6.22
N PRO A 302 -50.31 3.38 7.42
CA PRO A 302 -51.74 3.16 7.64
C PRO A 302 -52.46 4.50 7.42
N GLY A 303 -52.89 4.76 6.18
CA GLY A 303 -53.50 6.04 5.82
C GLY A 303 -53.62 6.35 4.33
N SER A 304 -52.96 5.64 3.42
CA SER A 304 -53.24 5.82 1.99
C SER A 304 -54.41 4.93 1.57
N THR A 305 -55.62 5.47 1.62
CA THR A 305 -56.77 4.94 0.88
C THR A 305 -56.38 4.83 -0.59
N PRO A 306 -56.58 3.68 -1.26
CA PRO A 306 -56.36 3.60 -2.71
C PRO A 306 -57.25 4.62 -3.42
N PRO A 307 -56.76 5.33 -4.45
CA PRO A 307 -57.64 6.15 -5.28
C PRO A 307 -58.71 5.24 -5.93
N PRO A 308 -59.96 5.73 -6.09
CA PRO A 308 -61.02 4.92 -6.68
C PRO A 308 -60.61 4.44 -8.07
N ALA A 309 -60.83 3.16 -8.33
CA ALA A 309 -60.55 2.55 -9.62
C ALA A 309 -61.30 3.31 -10.72
N VAL A 310 -60.55 3.97 -11.61
CA VAL A 310 -61.11 4.48 -12.86
C VAL A 310 -61.45 3.26 -13.71
N ALA A 311 -62.75 3.08 -13.98
CA ALA A 311 -63.22 2.01 -14.86
C ALA A 311 -62.56 2.14 -16.24
N ALA A 312 -61.90 1.08 -16.67
CA ALA A 312 -61.36 0.98 -18.03
C ALA A 312 -62.51 0.97 -19.06
N PRO A 313 -62.36 1.61 -20.23
CA PRO A 313 -63.35 1.48 -21.29
C PRO A 313 -63.33 0.06 -21.85
N THR A 314 -64.51 -0.54 -21.94
CA THR A 314 -64.74 -1.82 -22.60
C THR A 314 -64.49 -1.69 -24.10
N SER A 315 -63.60 -2.51 -24.66
CA SER A 315 -63.51 -2.77 -26.09
C SER A 315 -63.91 -4.23 -26.36
N PRO A 316 -64.74 -4.52 -27.38
CA PRO A 316 -65.35 -5.84 -27.56
C PRO A 316 -64.52 -6.74 -28.49
N GLY A 317 -64.46 -8.03 -28.13
CA GLY A 317 -64.33 -9.15 -29.08
C GLY A 317 -62.91 -9.64 -29.39
N GLY A 318 -62.56 -10.83 -28.87
CA GLY A 318 -61.40 -11.61 -29.30
C GLY A 318 -61.32 -12.96 -28.58
N SER A 319 -61.44 -14.05 -29.33
CA SER A 319 -61.72 -15.43 -28.90
C SER A 319 -60.89 -16.00 -27.75
N ARG A 320 -61.60 -16.66 -26.82
CA ARG A 320 -61.08 -17.51 -25.76
C ARG A 320 -60.52 -18.81 -26.34
N VAL A 321 -59.20 -18.99 -26.31
CA VAL A 321 -58.57 -20.31 -26.44
C VAL A 321 -58.33 -20.86 -25.04
N THR A 322 -59.05 -21.92 -24.68
CA THR A 322 -58.82 -22.71 -23.46
C THR A 322 -57.67 -23.70 -23.67
N PRO A 323 -56.62 -23.71 -22.84
CA PRO A 323 -55.68 -24.82 -22.79
C PRO A 323 -56.27 -26.00 -22.00
N PRO A 324 -56.01 -27.26 -22.40
CA PRO A 324 -56.50 -28.44 -21.68
C PRO A 324 -55.64 -28.73 -20.43
N PRO A 325 -56.19 -29.43 -19.42
CA PRO A 325 -55.47 -29.74 -18.19
C PRO A 325 -54.45 -30.86 -18.44
N THR A 326 -53.18 -30.62 -18.09
CA THR A 326 -52.15 -31.67 -18.13
C THR A 326 -52.09 -32.37 -16.77
N THR A 327 -52.37 -33.66 -16.81
CA THR A 327 -52.32 -34.61 -15.71
C THR A 327 -50.88 -34.83 -15.22
N THR A 328 -50.64 -34.63 -13.93
CA THR A 328 -49.41 -35.06 -13.25
C THR A 328 -49.43 -36.57 -13.02
N ARG A 329 -48.49 -37.30 -13.64
CA ARG A 329 -48.09 -38.66 -13.24
C ARG A 329 -46.69 -38.59 -12.59
N PRO A 330 -46.41 -39.36 -11.53
CA PRO A 330 -45.14 -39.31 -10.83
C PRO A 330 -44.07 -40.03 -11.64
N VAL A 331 -42.92 -39.38 -11.84
CA VAL A 331 -41.73 -40.03 -12.40
C VAL A 331 -40.92 -40.66 -11.27
N GLU A 332 -40.65 -41.93 -11.50
CA GLU A 332 -40.01 -42.92 -10.65
C GLU A 332 -38.51 -42.62 -10.44
N ARG A 333 -38.05 -42.91 -9.23
CA ARG A 333 -36.66 -42.77 -8.78
C ARG A 333 -35.82 -43.89 -9.41
N ALA A 334 -34.97 -43.55 -10.38
CA ALA A 334 -33.96 -44.48 -10.89
C ALA A 334 -32.70 -44.45 -10.00
N SER A 335 -32.36 -45.63 -9.51
CA SER A 335 -31.18 -45.99 -8.73
C SER A 335 -29.89 -45.89 -9.55
N SER A 336 -28.83 -45.47 -8.87
CA SER A 336 -27.44 -45.73 -9.23
C SER A 336 -27.16 -47.23 -9.31
N ASP A 337 -26.58 -47.72 -10.41
CA ASP A 337 -25.46 -48.66 -10.34
C ASP A 337 -24.69 -48.83 -11.66
N GLU A 338 -23.38 -48.98 -11.48
CA GLU A 338 -22.31 -49.58 -12.29
C GLU A 338 -22.39 -49.67 -13.84
N SER A 339 -21.34 -49.16 -14.49
CA SER A 339 -20.46 -49.99 -15.34
C SER A 339 -19.10 -49.31 -15.61
N ASP A 340 -18.06 -49.99 -15.12
CA ASP A 340 -16.71 -50.21 -15.69
C ASP A 340 -15.76 -49.01 -15.91
N VAL A 341 -14.69 -48.83 -15.12
CA VAL A 341 -13.52 -49.71 -14.92
C VAL A 341 -12.82 -50.04 -16.24
N ALA A 342 -12.05 -49.10 -16.80
CA ALA A 342 -10.84 -49.41 -17.61
C ALA A 342 -10.09 -48.15 -18.11
N VAL A 343 -9.61 -47.24 -17.25
CA VAL A 343 -8.43 -46.40 -17.60
C VAL A 343 -7.63 -46.02 -16.33
N VAL A 344 -7.14 -47.01 -15.59
CA VAL A 344 -6.09 -46.80 -14.56
C VAL A 344 -5.04 -47.88 -14.74
N ALA A 345 -4.25 -47.80 -15.81
CA ALA A 345 -3.00 -48.56 -15.95
C ALA A 345 -2.19 -48.09 -17.18
N ALA A 346 -1.72 -46.85 -17.20
CA ALA A 346 -0.55 -46.47 -17.99
C ALA A 346 -0.17 -45.01 -17.70
N PHE A 347 0.59 -44.72 -16.64
CA PHE A 347 1.58 -43.62 -16.57
C PHE A 347 2.43 -43.73 -15.29
N LEU A 348 3.06 -44.89 -15.06
CA LEU A 348 4.06 -45.09 -13.99
C LEU A 348 5.47 -45.40 -14.51
N ALA A 349 5.81 -44.97 -15.72
CA ALA A 349 7.16 -45.17 -16.26
C ALA A 349 7.64 -43.97 -17.08
N ALA A 350 7.81 -42.81 -16.43
CA ALA A 350 8.60 -41.70 -17.02
C ALA A 350 9.22 -40.72 -16.00
N GLY A 351 8.89 -40.80 -14.70
CA GLY A 351 9.39 -39.84 -13.69
C GLY A 351 10.63 -40.26 -12.90
N GLY A 352 11.17 -41.47 -13.13
CA GLY A 352 12.18 -42.08 -12.25
C GLY A 352 13.66 -41.87 -12.62
N LEU A 353 13.97 -41.35 -13.81
CA LEU A 353 15.35 -41.35 -14.33
C LEU A 353 16.05 -39.98 -14.34
N MET A 354 15.39 -38.90 -13.89
CA MET A 354 16.00 -37.56 -13.83
C MET A 354 16.37 -37.08 -12.42
N PHE A 355 16.37 -37.97 -11.41
CA PHE A 355 16.88 -37.64 -10.07
C PHE A 355 18.17 -38.39 -9.68
N ALA A 356 18.55 -39.45 -10.41
CA ALA A 356 19.81 -40.17 -10.18
C ALA A 356 21.03 -39.53 -10.87
N TRP A 357 20.84 -38.65 -11.86
CA TRP A 357 21.94 -38.02 -12.60
C TRP A 357 22.53 -36.77 -11.89
N ILE A 358 21.73 -36.08 -11.07
CA ILE A 358 22.17 -34.83 -10.39
C ILE A 358 22.88 -35.11 -9.05
N LEU A 359 22.63 -36.26 -8.41
CA LEU A 359 23.34 -36.66 -7.18
C LEU A 359 24.69 -37.36 -7.42
N GLY A 360 24.93 -37.89 -8.63
CA GLY A 360 26.19 -38.55 -9.00
C GLY A 360 27.34 -37.59 -9.32
N HIS A 361 27.05 -36.38 -9.82
CA HIS A 361 28.08 -35.43 -10.24
C HIS A 361 28.64 -34.56 -9.12
N ARG A 362 27.97 -34.44 -7.97
CA ARG A 362 28.52 -33.68 -6.82
C ARG A 362 29.51 -34.46 -5.95
N ARG A 363 29.59 -35.80 -6.05
CA ARG A 363 30.55 -36.59 -5.26
C ARG A 363 31.93 -36.79 -5.93
N ARG A 364 32.10 -36.44 -7.20
CA ARG A 364 33.42 -36.50 -7.90
C ARG A 364 34.20 -35.19 -7.88
N ALA A 365 33.61 -34.08 -7.46
CA ALA A 365 34.29 -32.77 -7.40
C ALA A 365 34.98 -32.47 -6.04
N LEU A 366 34.84 -33.34 -5.03
CA LEU A 366 35.40 -33.16 -3.68
C LEU A 366 36.57 -34.11 -3.35
N ARG A 367 37.14 -34.81 -4.35
CA ARG A 367 38.32 -35.70 -4.16
C ARG A 367 39.55 -35.31 -4.98
N ARG A 368 39.64 -34.05 -5.45
CA ARG A 368 40.84 -33.52 -6.10
C ARG A 368 41.08 -32.08 -5.67
N ARG A 369 41.82 -31.93 -4.57
CA ARG A 369 42.49 -30.75 -3.96
C ARG A 369 42.78 -31.24 -2.53
N ASP A 370 43.99 -31.46 -2.04
CA ASP A 370 45.34 -30.97 -2.32
C ASP A 370 46.36 -32.04 -1.83
N PRO A 371 47.66 -31.69 -1.72
CA PRO A 371 48.76 -31.94 -2.66
C PRO A 371 49.26 -33.39 -2.72
#